data_AF-A0AAU9ZW32-F1
#
_entry.id   AF-A0AAU9ZW32-F1
#
_cell.length_a   1.000
_cell.length_b   1.000
_cell.length_c   1.000
_cell.angle_alpha   90.00
_cell.angle_beta   90.00
_cell.angle_gamma   90.00
#
_symmetry.space_group_name_H-M   'P 1'
#
loop_
_entity.id
_entity.type
_entity.pdbx_description
1 polymer ?
#
loop_
_entity_poly.entity_id
_entity_poly.type
_entity_poly.pdbx_seq_one_letter_code
_entity_poly.pdbx_strand_id
1 'polypeptide(L)'
;MFVCSIDTPGTLMKQAMQALLRNEDLAISALDQLPMELFPALFKDAFKGRHTRVVKAMVAAWPFPCLPVGTLMKTPDLESFQAVLDAVDMQLAREFHPRREKIKELDLRKVRHDFWTMWPGTEDADCSSETGDEEKVVKVLPRYAVRRRLKVIADLCLRVRLDEEQAYFLQWAQRRKGSVQLCCAKMKIWALPLRTVKDILTVFHPRHIEELQLNMGWDVSTLARFAPDLGHMRSLRKLSLARIYKNAMAIGNRAEDKCVRKLVSQFSKLHCLQHLSLNGIYFLRDHLEEVFRCLRNPLETLSITLYRLSQSDLNCFPCCQSLGQLRHLDLRGLAFGSWVCSPAPWTI
;
A
#
# COMPACT_ATOMS: atom_id res chain seq x y z
N MET A 1 -28.58 -44.66 31.57
CA MET A 1 -29.21 -43.60 30.73
C MET A 1 -28.05 -42.74 30.23
N PHE A 2 -27.59 -42.99 29.00
CA PHE A 2 -26.44 -42.28 28.44
C PHE A 2 -26.90 -40.88 28.03
N VAL A 3 -26.34 -39.86 28.67
CA VAL A 3 -26.57 -38.47 28.30
C VAL A 3 -25.75 -38.22 27.04
N CYS A 4 -26.42 -38.13 25.90
CA CYS A 4 -25.83 -37.67 24.66
C CYS A 4 -25.61 -36.15 24.82
N SER A 5 -24.36 -35.72 25.02
CA SER A 5 -24.02 -34.30 24.92
C SER A 5 -24.30 -33.84 23.50
N ILE A 6 -25.25 -32.94 23.35
CA ILE A 6 -25.59 -32.31 22.09
C ILE A 6 -24.44 -31.35 21.76
N ASP A 7 -23.58 -31.75 20.83
CA ASP A 7 -22.60 -30.85 20.23
C ASP A 7 -23.34 -29.64 19.64
N THR A 8 -22.94 -28.44 20.04
CA THR A 8 -23.45 -27.21 19.43
C THR A 8 -23.20 -27.24 17.92
N PRO A 9 -24.13 -26.76 17.07
CA PRO A 9 -24.02 -26.87 15.60
C PRO A 9 -22.70 -26.33 15.03
N GLY A 10 -22.12 -25.30 15.67
CA GLY A 10 -20.81 -24.76 15.33
C GLY A 10 -19.63 -25.71 15.61
N THR A 11 -19.74 -26.58 16.60
CA THR A 11 -18.70 -27.56 16.99
C THR A 11 -18.63 -28.71 15.99
N LEU A 12 -19.77 -29.24 15.56
CA LEU A 12 -19.83 -30.30 14.52
C LEU A 12 -19.29 -29.80 13.18
N MET A 13 -19.66 -28.58 12.77
CA MET A 13 -19.19 -28.01 11.51
C MET A 13 -17.66 -27.82 11.53
N LYS A 14 -17.12 -27.33 12.65
CA LYS A 14 -15.67 -27.19 12.85
C LYS A 14 -14.96 -28.55 12.82
N GLN A 15 -15.51 -29.57 13.46
CA GLN A 15 -14.96 -30.93 13.44
C GLN A 15 -15.01 -31.54 12.03
N ALA A 16 -16.11 -31.34 11.30
CA ALA A 16 -16.25 -31.82 9.92
C ALA A 16 -15.23 -31.15 8.98
N MET A 17 -15.01 -29.84 9.12
CA MET A 17 -13.99 -29.12 8.36
C MET A 17 -12.58 -29.62 8.68
N GLN A 18 -12.27 -29.84 9.95
CA GLN A 18 -10.97 -30.40 10.36
C GLN A 18 -10.79 -31.83 9.83
N ALA A 19 -11.84 -32.66 9.89
CA ALA A 19 -11.81 -34.01 9.33
C ALA A 19 -11.60 -33.99 7.82
N LEU A 20 -12.23 -33.04 7.10
CA LEU A 20 -12.05 -32.86 5.67
C LEU A 20 -10.61 -32.49 5.33
N LEU A 21 -9.99 -31.58 6.08
CA LEU A 21 -8.59 -31.16 5.85
C LEU A 21 -7.55 -32.25 6.16
N ARG A 22 -7.91 -33.31 6.92
CA ARG A 22 -7.03 -34.48 7.11
C ARG A 22 -6.85 -35.31 5.84
N ASN A 23 -7.77 -35.20 4.89
CA ASN A 23 -7.69 -35.88 3.60
C ASN A 23 -7.86 -34.86 2.47
N GLU A 24 -6.72 -34.36 1.98
CA GLU A 24 -6.72 -33.29 0.97
C GLU A 24 -7.39 -33.69 -0.35
N ASP A 25 -7.32 -34.96 -0.77
CA ASP A 25 -7.97 -35.42 -2.00
C ASP A 25 -9.50 -35.43 -1.86
N LEU A 26 -10.01 -35.84 -0.69
CA LEU A 26 -11.43 -35.69 -0.36
C LEU A 26 -11.82 -34.21 -0.26
N ALA A 27 -11.00 -33.37 0.36
CA ALA A 27 -11.26 -31.93 0.46
C ALA A 27 -11.38 -31.28 -0.92
N ILE A 28 -10.45 -31.58 -1.83
CA ILE A 28 -10.42 -31.03 -3.19
C ILE A 28 -11.62 -31.52 -4.01
N SER A 29 -11.94 -32.82 -3.97
CA SER A 29 -13.10 -33.36 -4.69
C SER A 29 -14.45 -32.85 -4.18
N ALA A 30 -14.53 -32.50 -2.89
CA ALA A 30 -15.74 -31.94 -2.28
C ALA A 30 -15.98 -30.46 -2.64
N LEU A 31 -14.98 -29.70 -3.12
CA LEU A 31 -15.09 -28.25 -3.34
C LEU A 31 -16.22 -27.87 -4.30
N ASP A 32 -16.50 -28.70 -5.30
CA ASP A 32 -17.58 -28.43 -6.25
C ASP A 32 -18.96 -28.43 -5.58
N GLN A 33 -19.16 -29.29 -4.58
CA GLN A 33 -20.42 -29.47 -3.85
C GLN A 33 -20.49 -28.64 -2.56
N LEU A 34 -19.37 -28.05 -2.14
CA LEU A 34 -19.29 -27.30 -0.89
C LEU A 34 -20.12 -26.00 -0.98
N PRO A 35 -21.04 -25.74 -0.03
CA PRO A 35 -21.78 -24.47 0.04
C PRO A 35 -20.83 -23.27 0.13
N MET A 36 -21.16 -22.17 -0.55
CA MET A 36 -20.26 -21.00 -0.64
C MET A 36 -19.99 -20.35 0.72
N GLU A 37 -20.89 -20.50 1.67
CA GLU A 37 -20.81 -20.01 3.05
C GLU A 37 -19.68 -20.69 3.84
N LEU A 38 -19.30 -21.92 3.46
CA LEU A 38 -18.24 -22.69 4.13
C LEU A 38 -16.86 -22.42 3.55
N PHE A 39 -16.76 -21.84 2.35
CA PHE A 39 -15.47 -21.55 1.71
C PHE A 39 -14.56 -20.64 2.54
N PRO A 40 -15.02 -19.51 3.11
CA PRO A 40 -14.17 -18.65 3.91
C PRO A 40 -13.60 -19.36 5.14
N ALA A 41 -14.43 -20.08 5.87
CA ALA A 41 -14.00 -20.80 7.07
C ALA A 41 -13.00 -21.91 6.71
N LEU A 42 -13.29 -22.72 5.69
CA LEU A 42 -12.41 -23.80 5.26
C LEU A 42 -11.09 -23.28 4.70
N PHE A 43 -11.11 -22.17 3.96
CA PHE A 43 -9.88 -21.57 3.43
C PHE A 43 -9.00 -21.03 4.55
N LYS A 44 -9.59 -20.37 5.56
CA LYS A 44 -8.87 -19.88 6.73
C LYS A 44 -8.17 -21.02 7.47
N ASP A 45 -8.86 -22.14 7.66
CA ASP A 45 -8.30 -23.33 8.33
C ASP A 45 -7.25 -24.03 7.46
N ALA A 46 -7.50 -24.20 6.15
CA ALA A 46 -6.56 -24.76 5.19
C ALA A 46 -5.26 -23.94 5.12
N PHE A 47 -5.39 -22.61 5.07
CA PHE A 47 -4.28 -21.68 5.01
C PHE A 47 -3.44 -21.71 6.31
N LYS A 48 -4.10 -21.68 7.48
CA LYS A 48 -3.39 -21.78 8.77
C LYS A 48 -2.73 -23.16 8.98
N GLY A 49 -3.37 -24.21 8.50
CA GLY A 49 -2.87 -25.59 8.56
C GLY A 49 -1.84 -25.94 7.50
N ARG A 50 -1.48 -25.00 6.61
CA ARG A 50 -0.53 -25.20 5.49
C ARG A 50 -0.95 -26.33 4.52
N HIS A 51 -2.25 -26.52 4.34
CA HIS A 51 -2.81 -27.46 3.38
C HIS A 51 -2.70 -26.90 1.96
N THR A 52 -1.48 -26.75 1.45
CA THR A 52 -1.17 -25.97 0.23
C THR A 52 -1.92 -26.46 -1.01
N ARG A 53 -2.15 -27.78 -1.15
CA ARG A 53 -2.94 -28.34 -2.26
C ARG A 53 -4.40 -27.91 -2.19
N VAL A 54 -4.97 -27.95 -0.98
CA VAL A 54 -6.35 -27.49 -0.73
C VAL A 54 -6.45 -25.98 -0.96
N VAL A 55 -5.50 -25.19 -0.44
CA VAL A 55 -5.42 -23.74 -0.69
C VAL A 55 -5.42 -23.44 -2.19
N LYS A 56 -4.57 -24.14 -2.97
CA LYS A 56 -4.51 -23.96 -4.43
C LYS A 56 -5.86 -24.21 -5.11
N ALA A 57 -6.48 -25.35 -4.80
CA ALA A 57 -7.78 -25.71 -5.36
C ALA A 57 -8.89 -24.73 -4.95
N MET A 58 -8.88 -24.27 -3.70
CA MET A 58 -9.85 -23.31 -3.19
C MET A 58 -9.71 -21.93 -3.82
N VAL A 59 -8.50 -21.43 -4.09
CA VAL A 59 -8.30 -20.17 -4.84
C VAL A 59 -8.87 -20.29 -6.26
N ALA A 60 -8.66 -21.43 -6.92
CA ALA A 60 -9.19 -21.68 -8.26
C ALA A 60 -10.72 -21.80 -8.31
N ALA A 61 -11.32 -22.36 -7.26
CA ALA A 61 -12.77 -22.54 -7.12
C ALA A 61 -13.47 -21.45 -6.29
N TRP A 62 -12.75 -20.37 -5.95
CA TRP A 62 -13.23 -19.38 -4.99
C TRP A 62 -14.53 -18.72 -5.48
N PRO A 63 -15.61 -18.74 -4.67
CA PRO A 63 -16.93 -18.35 -5.15
C PRO A 63 -17.16 -16.83 -5.21
N PHE A 64 -16.24 -16.03 -4.67
CA PHE A 64 -16.40 -14.57 -4.58
C PHE A 64 -15.48 -13.83 -5.57
N PRO A 65 -15.85 -12.60 -6.01
CA PRO A 65 -15.00 -11.83 -6.92
C PRO A 65 -13.67 -11.37 -6.29
N CYS A 66 -13.62 -11.26 -4.95
CA CYS A 66 -12.44 -10.82 -4.21
C CYS A 66 -12.01 -11.88 -3.18
N LEU A 67 -10.71 -12.12 -3.08
CA LEU A 67 -10.09 -12.96 -2.07
C LEU A 67 -9.11 -12.14 -1.22
N PRO A 68 -9.44 -11.77 0.03
CA PRO A 68 -8.59 -10.97 0.90
C PRO A 68 -7.62 -11.81 1.75
N VAL A 69 -6.53 -12.30 1.15
CA VAL A 69 -5.53 -13.14 1.84
C VAL A 69 -4.67 -12.36 2.83
N GLY A 70 -4.41 -11.08 2.59
CA GLY A 70 -3.46 -10.30 3.38
C GLY A 70 -3.74 -10.26 4.89
N THR A 71 -5.01 -10.36 5.30
CA THR A 71 -5.43 -10.47 6.71
C THR A 71 -5.06 -11.79 7.38
N LEU A 72 -4.89 -12.87 6.61
CA LEU A 72 -4.44 -14.17 7.10
C LEU A 72 -2.92 -14.20 7.28
N MET A 73 -2.19 -13.34 6.56
CA MET A 73 -0.73 -13.24 6.56
C MET A 73 -0.17 -12.42 7.74
N LYS A 74 -0.82 -12.47 8.91
CA LYS A 74 -0.31 -11.84 10.14
C LYS A 74 0.96 -12.55 10.64
N THR A 75 1.02 -13.87 10.47
CA THR A 75 2.22 -14.67 10.61
C THR A 75 2.72 -15.04 9.23
N PRO A 76 3.99 -14.76 8.87
CA PRO A 76 4.51 -15.11 7.57
C PRO A 76 4.55 -16.63 7.42
N ASP A 77 3.77 -17.16 6.49
CA ASP A 77 3.85 -18.53 6.02
C ASP A 77 4.12 -18.51 4.52
N LEU A 78 5.39 -18.71 4.16
CA LEU A 78 5.84 -18.58 2.78
C LEU A 78 5.17 -19.63 1.88
N GLU A 79 5.00 -20.86 2.37
CA GLU A 79 4.42 -21.96 1.59
C GLU A 79 2.96 -21.70 1.20
N SER A 80 2.11 -21.27 2.15
CA SER A 80 0.72 -20.94 1.86
C SER A 80 0.59 -19.71 0.98
N PHE A 81 1.48 -18.73 1.14
CA PHE A 81 1.52 -17.56 0.27
C PHE A 81 1.92 -17.92 -1.17
N GLN A 82 2.96 -18.73 -1.34
CA GLN A 82 3.35 -19.28 -2.63
C GLN A 82 2.22 -20.10 -3.23
N ALA A 83 1.52 -20.90 -2.43
CA ALA A 83 0.38 -21.68 -2.89
C ALA A 83 -0.74 -20.80 -3.47
N VAL A 84 -1.03 -19.65 -2.86
CA VAL A 84 -1.99 -18.68 -3.39
C VAL A 84 -1.54 -18.11 -4.73
N LEU A 85 -0.27 -17.72 -4.87
CA LEU A 85 0.27 -17.14 -6.11
C LEU A 85 0.39 -18.18 -7.23
N ASP A 86 0.77 -19.41 -6.90
CA ASP A 86 0.77 -20.55 -7.82
C ASP A 86 -0.65 -20.83 -8.34
N ALA A 87 -1.67 -20.74 -7.49
CA ALA A 87 -3.05 -20.94 -7.90
C ALA A 87 -3.54 -19.85 -8.87
N VAL A 88 -3.10 -18.60 -8.66
CA VAL A 88 -3.31 -17.53 -9.64
C VAL A 88 -2.65 -17.89 -10.98
N ASP A 89 -1.43 -18.41 -10.94
CA ASP A 89 -0.70 -18.81 -12.15
C ASP A 89 -1.41 -19.93 -12.91
N MET A 90 -1.91 -20.95 -12.21
CA MET A 90 -2.71 -22.04 -12.78
C MET A 90 -4.01 -21.51 -13.41
N GLN A 91 -4.67 -20.55 -12.76
CA GLN A 91 -5.88 -19.90 -13.27
C GLN A 91 -5.61 -19.10 -14.56
N LEU A 92 -4.45 -18.43 -14.63
CA LEU A 92 -3.99 -17.71 -15.82
C LEU A 92 -3.63 -18.67 -16.97
N ALA A 93 -3.01 -19.81 -16.65
CA ALA A 93 -2.67 -20.87 -17.60
C ALA A 93 -3.89 -21.65 -18.10
N ARG A 94 -5.07 -21.44 -17.49
CA ARG A 94 -6.32 -22.18 -17.76
C ARG A 94 -6.23 -23.68 -17.46
N GLU A 95 -5.35 -24.05 -16.52
CA GLU A 95 -5.19 -25.45 -16.09
C GLU A 95 -6.41 -25.94 -15.31
N PHE A 96 -7.20 -25.03 -14.74
CA PHE A 96 -8.47 -25.32 -14.09
C PHE A 96 -9.64 -24.70 -14.85
N HIS A 97 -10.65 -25.52 -15.14
CA HIS A 97 -11.96 -25.11 -15.67
C HIS A 97 -12.99 -25.12 -14.54
N PRO A 98 -12.99 -24.12 -13.63
CA PRO A 98 -13.95 -24.13 -12.54
C PRO A 98 -15.37 -24.00 -13.09
N ARG A 99 -16.32 -24.71 -12.47
CA ARG A 99 -17.77 -24.48 -12.67
C ARG A 99 -18.22 -23.12 -12.12
N ARG A 100 -17.42 -22.51 -11.23
CA ARG A 100 -17.72 -21.28 -10.50
C ARG A 100 -17.04 -20.05 -11.11
N GLU A 101 -17.48 -18.87 -10.67
CA GLU A 101 -16.86 -17.60 -11.09
C GLU A 101 -15.37 -17.55 -10.73
N LYS A 102 -14.59 -16.96 -11.64
CA LYS A 102 -13.16 -16.73 -11.45
C LYS A 102 -12.93 -15.52 -10.54
N ILE A 103 -11.95 -15.62 -9.64
CA ILE A 103 -11.50 -14.45 -8.86
C ILE A 103 -11.13 -13.30 -9.80
N LYS A 104 -11.56 -12.10 -9.45
CA LYS A 104 -11.31 -10.85 -10.19
C LYS A 104 -10.28 -10.00 -9.46
N GLU A 105 -10.21 -10.13 -8.14
CA GLU A 105 -9.29 -9.40 -7.28
C GLU A 105 -8.69 -10.30 -6.20
N LEU A 106 -7.37 -10.25 -6.05
CA LEU A 106 -6.63 -10.82 -4.93
C LEU A 106 -6.10 -9.65 -4.09
N ASP A 107 -6.51 -9.58 -2.83
CA ASP A 107 -6.11 -8.52 -1.91
C ASP A 107 -5.12 -9.05 -0.88
N LEU A 108 -3.87 -8.59 -0.99
CA LEU A 108 -2.74 -8.94 -0.13
C LEU A 108 -2.49 -7.89 0.96
N ARG A 109 -3.35 -6.87 1.08
CA ARG A 109 -3.19 -5.84 2.11
C ARG A 109 -3.48 -6.43 3.49
N LYS A 110 -2.61 -6.09 4.46
CA LYS A 110 -2.75 -6.51 5.87
C LYS A 110 -3.71 -5.61 6.66
N VAL A 111 -4.81 -5.17 6.03
CA VAL A 111 -5.84 -4.30 6.64
C VAL A 111 -6.97 -5.18 7.17
N ARG A 112 -7.46 -4.93 8.39
CA ARG A 112 -8.60 -5.70 8.93
C ARG A 112 -9.80 -5.56 7.98
N HIS A 113 -10.37 -6.70 7.61
CA HIS A 113 -11.61 -6.78 6.85
C HIS A 113 -12.61 -7.59 7.66
N ASP A 114 -13.83 -7.07 7.79
CA ASP A 114 -14.96 -7.81 8.35
C ASP A 114 -15.35 -9.01 7.49
N PHE A 115 -14.71 -9.15 6.31
CA PHE A 115 -14.89 -10.29 5.42
C PHE A 115 -14.72 -11.63 6.14
N TRP A 116 -13.81 -11.76 7.10
CA TRP A 116 -13.59 -13.04 7.80
C TRP A 116 -14.47 -13.21 9.05
N THR A 117 -15.13 -12.15 9.53
CA THR A 117 -15.97 -12.14 10.75
C THR A 117 -17.46 -12.26 10.43
N MET A 118 -17.88 -11.90 9.20
CA MET A 118 -19.27 -12.02 8.74
C MET A 118 -19.73 -13.46 8.45
N TRP A 119 -18.81 -14.43 8.42
CA TRP A 119 -19.16 -15.83 8.12
C TRP A 119 -19.12 -16.69 9.38
N PRO A 120 -20.04 -17.66 9.53
CA PRO A 120 -20.15 -18.46 10.75
C PRO A 120 -18.84 -19.24 10.98
N GLY A 121 -18.06 -18.81 11.97
CA GLY A 121 -16.72 -19.37 12.18
C GLY A 121 -15.87 -18.66 13.24
N THR A 122 -16.38 -18.61 14.48
CA THR A 122 -15.68 -18.23 15.73
C THR A 122 -15.05 -16.83 15.77
N GLU A 123 -15.74 -15.91 16.44
CA GLU A 123 -15.09 -15.01 17.41
C GLU A 123 -15.90 -15.10 18.71
N ASP A 124 -15.20 -15.38 19.82
CA ASP A 124 -15.76 -15.20 21.16
C ASP A 124 -16.22 -13.75 21.27
N ALA A 125 -17.53 -13.61 21.42
CA ALA A 125 -18.18 -12.33 21.59
C ALA A 125 -17.81 -11.76 22.97
N ASP A 126 -17.04 -10.68 22.98
CA ASP A 126 -17.22 -9.64 23.98
C ASP A 126 -17.93 -8.48 23.30
N CYS A 127 -19.20 -8.32 23.66
CA CYS A 127 -20.08 -7.28 23.17
C CYS A 127 -19.63 -5.91 23.69
N SER A 128 -19.41 -4.96 22.78
CA SER A 128 -19.82 -3.57 23.03
C SER A 128 -20.46 -3.02 21.77
N SER A 129 -21.77 -2.83 21.82
CA SER A 129 -22.57 -2.20 20.78
C SER A 129 -22.34 -0.69 20.75
N GLU A 130 -22.00 -0.14 19.58
CA GLU A 130 -22.46 1.19 19.17
C GLU A 130 -22.85 1.14 17.70
N THR A 131 -24.13 1.42 17.47
CA THR A 131 -24.80 1.58 16.18
C THR A 131 -24.38 2.88 15.52
N GLY A 132 -23.99 2.80 14.25
CA GLY A 132 -23.87 3.94 13.35
C GLY A 132 -24.21 3.47 11.94
N ASP A 133 -25.45 3.73 11.52
CA ASP A 133 -25.91 3.56 10.14
C ASP A 133 -25.10 4.47 9.21
N GLU A 134 -24.36 3.87 8.27
CA GLU A 134 -23.97 4.57 7.04
C GLU A 134 -24.28 3.67 5.84
N GLU A 135 -25.37 4.03 5.18
CA GLU A 135 -25.86 3.52 3.92
C GLU A 135 -24.79 3.68 2.82
N LYS A 136 -24.06 2.59 2.53
CA LYS A 136 -23.05 2.59 1.47
C LYS A 136 -23.73 2.53 0.11
N VAL A 137 -23.81 3.68 -0.54
CA VAL A 137 -24.12 3.86 -1.97
C VAL A 137 -23.25 2.90 -2.79
N VAL A 138 -23.86 1.82 -3.27
CA VAL A 138 -23.26 0.90 -4.24
C VAL A 138 -23.09 1.65 -5.56
N LYS A 139 -21.90 2.22 -5.78
CA LYS A 139 -21.54 2.76 -7.10
C LYS A 139 -21.42 1.59 -8.08
N VAL A 140 -22.49 1.37 -8.84
CA VAL A 140 -22.51 0.49 -10.01
C VAL A 140 -21.48 1.03 -11.01
N LEU A 141 -20.37 0.31 -11.18
CA LEU A 141 -19.32 0.67 -12.13
C LEU A 141 -19.79 0.46 -13.58
N PRO A 142 -19.46 1.36 -14.53
CA PRO A 142 -19.91 1.25 -15.91
C PRO A 142 -19.40 -0.01 -16.61
N ARG A 143 -20.31 -0.67 -17.33
CA ARG A 143 -20.05 -1.81 -18.22
C ARG A 143 -19.38 -1.32 -19.51
N TYR A 144 -18.05 -1.38 -19.57
CA TYR A 144 -17.32 -1.52 -20.84
C TYR A 144 -16.21 -2.56 -20.68
N ALA A 145 -16.25 -3.57 -21.56
CA ALA A 145 -15.43 -4.76 -21.52
C ALA A 145 -13.98 -4.46 -21.95
N VAL A 146 -13.09 -4.33 -20.98
CA VAL A 146 -11.70 -4.80 -21.12
C VAL A 146 -11.71 -6.22 -20.55
N ARG A 147 -11.11 -7.20 -21.24
CA ARG A 147 -10.80 -8.52 -20.65
C ARG A 147 -10.20 -8.26 -19.27
N ARG A 148 -10.96 -8.41 -18.18
CA ARG A 148 -10.52 -7.97 -16.84
C ARG A 148 -9.37 -8.90 -16.45
N ARG A 149 -8.14 -8.41 -16.59
CA ARG A 149 -6.97 -9.05 -16.00
C ARG A 149 -7.24 -9.16 -14.51
N LEU A 150 -6.85 -10.29 -13.92
CA LEU A 150 -6.88 -10.42 -12.47
C LEU A 150 -6.15 -9.22 -11.87
N LYS A 151 -6.77 -8.57 -10.90
CA LYS A 151 -6.16 -7.46 -10.17
C LYS A 151 -5.56 -8.00 -8.88
N VAL A 152 -4.30 -7.66 -8.62
CA VAL A 152 -3.63 -7.99 -7.35
C VAL A 152 -3.31 -6.67 -6.66
N ILE A 153 -3.83 -6.51 -5.44
CA ILE A 153 -3.60 -5.32 -4.62
C ILE A 153 -2.64 -5.68 -3.50
N ALA A 154 -1.58 -4.91 -3.33
CA ALA A 154 -0.64 -5.07 -2.23
C ALA A 154 -0.13 -3.71 -1.75
N ASP A 155 0.05 -3.55 -0.44
CA ASP A 155 0.83 -2.45 0.12
C ASP A 155 2.27 -2.92 0.33
N LEU A 156 3.24 -2.13 -0.11
CA LEU A 156 4.64 -2.53 -0.15
C LEU A 156 5.46 -1.75 0.89
N CYS A 157 6.23 -2.47 1.71
CA CYS A 157 7.19 -1.90 2.65
C CYS A 157 8.58 -2.49 2.39
N LEU A 158 9.31 -1.85 1.49
CA LEU A 158 10.55 -2.35 0.91
C LEU A 158 11.76 -1.80 1.68
N ARG A 159 12.65 -2.69 2.10
CA ARG A 159 13.90 -2.37 2.80
C ARG A 159 15.08 -2.97 2.05
N VAL A 160 16.30 -2.56 2.40
CA VAL A 160 17.56 -3.11 1.84
C VAL A 160 17.59 -4.63 1.88
N ARG A 161 17.15 -5.21 3.00
CA ARG A 161 16.97 -6.66 3.15
C ARG A 161 15.48 -6.95 3.03
N LEU A 162 15.08 -7.40 1.85
CA LEU A 162 13.74 -7.95 1.63
C LEU A 162 13.64 -9.27 2.38
N ASP A 163 12.49 -9.51 3.00
CA ASP A 163 12.18 -10.86 3.47
C ASP A 163 11.86 -11.79 2.28
N GLU A 164 11.84 -13.10 2.54
CA GLU A 164 11.65 -14.11 1.49
C GLU A 164 10.29 -13.98 0.80
N GLU A 165 9.23 -13.63 1.56
CA GLU A 165 7.87 -13.40 1.05
C GLU A 165 7.86 -12.23 0.06
N GLN A 166 8.47 -11.10 0.42
CA GLN A 166 8.58 -9.91 -0.42
C GLN A 166 9.44 -10.18 -1.66
N ALA A 167 10.59 -10.84 -1.49
CA ALA A 167 11.48 -11.17 -2.61
C ALA A 167 10.77 -12.08 -3.62
N TYR A 168 10.08 -13.11 -3.13
CA TYR A 168 9.27 -14.01 -3.96
C TYR A 168 8.15 -13.24 -4.67
N PHE A 169 7.38 -12.42 -3.94
CA PHE A 169 6.28 -11.66 -4.52
C PHE A 169 6.75 -10.71 -5.62
N LEU A 170 7.84 -9.98 -5.41
CA LEU A 170 8.38 -9.07 -6.42
C LEU A 170 8.87 -9.83 -7.67
N GLN A 171 9.51 -10.99 -7.49
CA GLN A 171 9.94 -11.83 -8.60
C GLN A 171 8.72 -12.37 -9.39
N TRP A 172 7.71 -12.85 -8.68
CA TRP A 172 6.45 -13.31 -9.27
C TRP A 172 5.75 -12.18 -10.05
N ALA A 173 5.61 -11.01 -9.43
CA ALA A 173 5.00 -9.82 -10.00
C ALA A 173 5.73 -9.35 -11.27
N GLN A 174 7.06 -9.38 -11.27
CA GLN A 174 7.89 -9.06 -12.43
C GLN A 174 7.61 -10.00 -13.61
N ARG A 175 7.53 -11.33 -13.36
CA ARG A 175 7.24 -12.33 -14.40
C ARG A 175 5.84 -12.20 -14.98
N ARG A 176 4.89 -11.69 -14.19
CA ARG A 176 3.47 -11.53 -14.57
C ARG A 176 3.11 -10.11 -15.01
N LYS A 177 4.10 -9.25 -15.21
CA LYS A 177 3.93 -7.93 -15.79
C LYS A 177 3.21 -8.03 -17.14
N GLY A 178 2.03 -7.44 -17.24
CA GLY A 178 1.20 -7.48 -18.44
C GLY A 178 0.20 -8.64 -18.51
N SER A 179 0.26 -9.62 -17.61
CA SER A 179 -0.76 -10.66 -17.47
C SER A 179 -1.74 -10.35 -16.33
N VAL A 180 -1.23 -9.73 -15.27
CA VAL A 180 -1.97 -9.34 -14.07
C VAL A 180 -1.92 -7.81 -13.92
N GLN A 181 -3.00 -7.21 -13.40
CA GLN A 181 -3.00 -5.82 -13.01
C GLN A 181 -2.50 -5.67 -11.56
N LEU A 182 -1.26 -5.24 -11.40
CA LEU A 182 -0.63 -5.05 -10.08
C LEU A 182 -0.84 -3.61 -9.60
N CYS A 183 -1.49 -3.46 -8.45
CA CYS A 183 -1.82 -2.17 -7.85
C CYS A 183 -1.16 -2.05 -6.48
N CYS A 184 -0.52 -0.91 -6.21
CA CYS A 184 0.01 -0.58 -4.90
C CYS A 184 -0.44 0.83 -4.51
N ALA A 185 -1.27 0.92 -3.47
CA ALA A 185 -1.76 2.19 -2.96
C ALA A 185 -0.76 2.81 -1.98
N LYS A 186 -0.20 2.00 -1.07
CA LYS A 186 0.79 2.48 -0.09
C LYS A 186 2.15 1.84 -0.33
N MET A 187 3.14 2.68 -0.61
CA MET A 187 4.51 2.26 -0.86
C MET A 187 5.48 2.95 0.10
N LYS A 188 6.22 2.17 0.87
CA LYS A 188 7.32 2.63 1.72
C LYS A 188 8.61 2.02 1.22
N ILE A 189 9.63 2.84 0.99
CA ILE A 189 10.92 2.40 0.47
C ILE A 189 12.03 2.93 1.39
N TRP A 190 12.91 2.04 1.81
CA TRP A 190 14.01 2.31 2.74
C TRP A 190 15.33 1.86 2.15
N ALA A 191 16.22 2.83 1.90
CA ALA A 191 17.61 2.64 1.46
C ALA A 191 17.81 1.71 0.24
N LEU A 192 16.84 1.60 -0.67
CA LEU A 192 17.02 0.84 -1.92
C LEU A 192 17.73 1.64 -3.03
N PRO A 193 18.52 1.00 -3.90
CA PRO A 193 19.11 1.66 -5.06
C PRO A 193 18.04 2.19 -6.03
N LEU A 194 18.29 3.34 -6.65
CA LEU A 194 17.35 3.96 -7.61
C LEU A 194 16.94 3.01 -8.75
N ARG A 195 17.88 2.20 -9.25
CA ARG A 195 17.60 1.22 -10.32
C ARG A 195 16.50 0.25 -9.89
N THR A 196 16.65 -0.34 -8.70
CA THR A 196 15.67 -1.27 -8.11
C THR A 196 14.31 -0.60 -7.95
N VAL A 197 14.27 0.65 -7.48
CA VAL A 197 13.01 1.39 -7.35
C VAL A 197 12.33 1.58 -8.72
N LYS A 198 13.08 1.95 -9.76
CA LYS A 198 12.53 2.09 -11.10
C LYS A 198 11.99 0.77 -11.63
N ASP A 199 12.73 -0.33 -11.44
CA ASP A 199 12.30 -1.68 -11.87
C ASP A 199 10.96 -2.05 -11.23
N ILE A 200 10.81 -1.80 -9.93
CA ILE A 200 9.56 -2.01 -9.17
C ILE A 200 8.43 -1.13 -9.71
N LEU A 201 8.68 0.16 -9.99
CA LEU A 201 7.67 1.06 -10.56
C LEU A 201 7.28 0.69 -12.00
N THR A 202 8.07 -0.10 -12.71
CA THR A 202 7.65 -0.64 -14.01
C THR A 202 6.60 -1.75 -13.87
N VAL A 203 6.54 -2.40 -12.70
CA VAL A 203 5.57 -3.46 -12.37
C VAL A 203 4.36 -2.85 -11.69
N PHE A 204 4.59 -2.03 -10.66
CA PHE A 204 3.57 -1.32 -9.90
C PHE A 204 3.44 0.11 -10.43
N HIS A 205 2.47 0.32 -11.32
CA HIS A 205 2.36 1.58 -12.05
C HIS A 205 2.17 2.77 -11.08
N PRO A 206 2.98 3.85 -11.21
CA PRO A 206 2.92 5.03 -10.33
C PRO A 206 1.55 5.68 -10.14
N ARG A 207 0.61 5.52 -11.09
CA ARG A 207 -0.73 6.11 -11.03
C ARG A 207 -1.62 5.52 -9.93
N HIS A 208 -1.31 4.32 -9.46
CA HIS A 208 -2.07 3.66 -8.40
C HIS A 208 -1.55 3.99 -7.00
N ILE A 209 -0.42 4.71 -6.88
CA ILE A 209 0.18 5.06 -5.61
C ILE A 209 -0.51 6.30 -5.04
N GLU A 210 -1.02 6.16 -3.83
CA GLU A 210 -1.71 7.20 -3.07
C GLU A 210 -0.88 7.68 -1.88
N GLU A 211 -0.08 6.79 -1.28
CA GLU A 211 0.85 7.11 -0.19
C GLU A 211 2.25 6.64 -0.55
N LEU A 212 3.22 7.57 -0.56
CA LEU A 212 4.63 7.28 -0.79
C LEU A 212 5.48 7.76 0.38
N GLN A 213 6.29 6.87 0.94
CA GLN A 213 7.33 7.19 1.90
C GLN A 213 8.70 6.77 1.36
N LEU A 214 9.61 7.73 1.20
CA LEU A 214 10.98 7.50 0.76
C LEU A 214 11.95 7.86 1.89
N ASN A 215 12.69 6.87 2.38
CA ASN A 215 13.79 7.06 3.33
C ASN A 215 15.07 6.43 2.76
N MET A 216 15.70 7.14 1.84
CA MET A 216 16.58 6.49 0.85
C MET A 216 18.06 6.86 0.97
N GLY A 217 18.43 7.86 1.78
CA GLY A 217 19.81 8.34 1.85
C GLY A 217 20.31 8.91 0.52
N TRP A 218 19.40 9.17 -0.44
CA TRP A 218 19.75 9.65 -1.77
C TRP A 218 20.35 11.06 -1.70
N ASP A 219 21.21 11.38 -2.66
CA ASP A 219 21.61 12.76 -2.93
C ASP A 219 20.59 13.45 -3.85
N VAL A 220 20.74 14.76 -4.02
CA VAL A 220 19.88 15.56 -4.90
C VAL A 220 19.90 15.07 -6.34
N SER A 221 21.04 14.60 -6.83
CA SER A 221 21.18 14.12 -8.21
C SER A 221 20.36 12.84 -8.45
N THR A 222 20.42 11.90 -7.52
CA THR A 222 19.64 10.66 -7.55
C THR A 222 18.16 10.96 -7.44
N LEU A 223 17.77 11.88 -6.54
CA LEU A 223 16.39 12.32 -6.41
C LEU A 223 15.88 13.02 -7.68
N ALA A 224 16.68 13.86 -8.33
CA ALA A 224 16.33 14.51 -9.59
C ALA A 224 16.19 13.52 -10.77
N ARG A 225 16.87 12.36 -10.71
CA ARG A 225 16.65 11.23 -11.64
C ARG A 225 15.38 10.44 -11.35
N PHE A 226 14.92 10.45 -10.10
CA PHE A 226 13.63 9.88 -9.67
C PHE A 226 12.45 10.83 -9.92
N ALA A 227 12.68 12.15 -9.93
CA ALA A 227 11.64 13.16 -10.03
C ALA A 227 10.57 12.88 -11.12
N PRO A 228 10.90 12.47 -12.36
CA PRO A 228 9.86 12.14 -13.35
C PRO A 228 8.89 11.05 -12.90
N ASP A 229 9.37 10.03 -12.19
CA ASP A 229 8.57 8.94 -11.65
C ASP A 229 7.59 9.46 -10.58
N LEU A 230 8.04 10.37 -9.72
CA LEU A 230 7.19 11.08 -8.76
C LEU A 230 6.08 11.88 -9.47
N GLY A 231 6.44 12.60 -10.54
CA GLY A 231 5.47 13.36 -11.34
C GLY A 231 4.42 12.50 -12.06
N HIS A 232 4.63 11.19 -12.18
CA HIS A 232 3.64 10.25 -12.72
C HIS A 232 2.62 9.77 -11.67
N MET A 233 2.86 10.04 -10.38
CA MET A 233 1.99 9.65 -9.25
C MET A 233 0.85 10.66 -9.06
N ARG A 234 -0.03 10.76 -10.06
CA ARG A 234 -1.11 11.75 -10.08
C ARG A 234 -2.17 11.56 -8.98
N SER A 235 -2.28 10.35 -8.43
CA SER A 235 -3.20 10.00 -7.35
C SER A 235 -2.59 10.17 -5.96
N LEU A 236 -1.35 10.65 -5.86
CA LEU A 236 -0.62 10.75 -4.61
C LEU A 236 -1.27 11.78 -3.68
N ARG A 237 -1.70 11.32 -2.51
CA ARG A 237 -2.30 12.11 -1.42
C ARG A 237 -1.32 12.41 -0.31
N LYS A 238 -0.40 11.47 -0.06
CA LYS A 238 0.60 11.59 1.01
C LYS A 238 2.00 11.33 0.46
N LEU A 239 2.88 12.31 0.66
CA LEU A 239 4.30 12.22 0.34
C LEU A 239 5.13 12.46 1.59
N SER A 240 5.99 11.49 1.93
CA SER A 240 6.99 11.63 2.98
C SER A 240 8.38 11.40 2.39
N LEU A 241 9.23 12.42 2.49
CA LEU A 241 10.63 12.38 2.09
C LEU A 241 11.48 12.50 3.34
N ALA A 242 12.42 11.57 3.53
CA ALA A 242 13.29 11.55 4.69
C ALA A 242 14.76 11.26 4.33
N ARG A 243 15.68 11.88 5.08
CA ARG A 243 17.14 11.65 5.03
C ARG A 243 17.70 11.75 3.61
N ILE A 244 17.60 12.93 3.02
CA ILE A 244 18.23 13.22 1.73
C ILE A 244 19.44 14.08 2.05
N TYR A 245 20.64 13.63 1.70
CA TYR A 245 21.91 14.21 2.19
C TYR A 245 22.61 15.07 1.15
N LYS A 246 23.40 16.06 1.64
CA LYS A 246 24.26 16.89 0.79
C LYS A 246 25.13 16.00 -0.06
N ASN A 247 25.18 16.29 -1.37
CA ASN A 247 26.05 15.54 -2.23
C ASN A 247 27.48 15.67 -1.68
N ALA A 248 28.08 14.55 -1.30
CA ALA A 248 29.45 14.53 -0.81
C ALA A 248 30.44 14.85 -1.95
N MET A 249 30.03 14.57 -3.18
CA MET A 249 30.77 14.96 -4.38
C MET A 249 30.41 16.41 -4.71
N ALA A 250 31.44 17.25 -4.84
CA ALA A 250 31.34 18.68 -5.13
C ALA A 250 30.70 18.95 -6.51
N ILE A 251 29.39 18.75 -6.62
CA ILE A 251 28.60 19.32 -7.71
C ILE A 251 28.55 20.82 -7.43
N GLY A 252 29.12 21.63 -8.33
CA GLY A 252 29.05 23.08 -8.19
C GLY A 252 27.61 23.54 -8.03
N ASN A 253 27.35 24.53 -7.17
CA ASN A 253 26.01 24.98 -6.75
C ASN A 253 24.98 25.09 -7.91
N ARG A 254 25.40 25.54 -9.10
CA ARG A 254 24.53 25.63 -10.30
C ARG A 254 23.89 24.31 -10.72
N ALA A 255 24.61 23.20 -10.64
CA ALA A 255 24.10 21.90 -11.07
C ALA A 255 23.19 21.27 -9.99
N GLU A 256 23.42 21.57 -8.71
CA GLU A 256 22.49 21.26 -7.62
C GLU A 256 21.17 21.99 -7.82
N ASP A 257 21.20 23.31 -8.05
CA ASP A 257 20.05 24.16 -8.34
C ASP A 257 19.16 23.59 -9.46
N LYS A 258 19.79 23.15 -10.56
CA LYS A 258 19.08 22.53 -11.68
C LYS A 258 18.35 21.25 -11.26
N CYS A 259 18.96 20.45 -10.39
CA CYS A 259 18.36 19.23 -9.86
C CYS A 259 17.20 19.55 -8.91
N VAL A 260 17.35 20.56 -8.05
CA VAL A 260 16.28 21.03 -7.17
C VAL A 260 15.07 21.50 -7.98
N ARG A 261 15.26 22.40 -8.95
CA ARG A 261 14.18 22.87 -9.84
C ARG A 261 13.48 21.73 -10.57
N LYS A 262 14.24 20.72 -11.01
CA LYS A 262 13.67 19.52 -11.65
C LYS A 262 12.74 18.76 -10.71
N LEU A 263 13.10 18.62 -9.44
CA LEU A 263 12.22 18.02 -8.43
C LEU A 263 11.01 18.91 -8.15
N VAL A 264 11.23 20.18 -7.83
CA VAL A 264 10.20 21.16 -7.47
C VAL A 264 9.11 21.21 -8.56
N SER A 265 9.51 21.22 -9.84
CA SER A 265 8.56 21.23 -10.96
C SER A 265 7.57 20.06 -10.97
N GLN A 266 7.89 18.93 -10.33
CA GLN A 266 6.98 17.77 -10.30
C GLN A 266 5.82 17.96 -9.31
N PHE A 267 5.96 18.82 -8.30
CA PHE A 267 4.88 19.10 -7.36
C PHE A 267 3.64 19.69 -8.07
N SER A 268 3.84 20.42 -9.18
CA SER A 268 2.76 20.89 -10.05
C SER A 268 1.88 19.79 -10.62
N LYS A 269 2.38 18.55 -10.70
CA LYS A 269 1.65 17.38 -11.21
C LYS A 269 0.96 16.58 -10.11
N LEU A 270 1.25 16.87 -8.85
CA LEU A 270 0.71 16.15 -7.68
C LEU A 270 -0.60 16.80 -7.22
N HIS A 271 -1.61 16.77 -8.08
CA HIS A 271 -2.86 17.47 -7.84
C HIS A 271 -3.63 16.95 -6.62
N CYS A 272 -3.50 15.68 -6.25
CA CYS A 272 -4.21 15.10 -5.11
C CYS A 272 -3.48 15.25 -3.78
N LEU A 273 -2.30 15.89 -3.75
CA LEU A 273 -1.46 15.93 -2.56
C LEU A 273 -2.10 16.77 -1.45
N GLN A 274 -2.33 16.14 -0.31
CA GLN A 274 -2.93 16.76 0.89
C GLN A 274 -1.97 16.72 2.09
N HIS A 275 -1.04 15.76 2.10
CA HIS A 275 -0.15 15.51 3.22
C HIS A 275 1.31 15.50 2.77
N LEU A 276 2.09 16.47 3.23
CA LEU A 276 3.52 16.59 2.92
C LEU A 276 4.37 16.49 4.19
N SER A 277 5.33 15.56 4.20
CA SER A 277 6.32 15.43 5.26
C SER A 277 7.74 15.48 4.69
N LEU A 278 8.55 16.41 5.18
CA LEU A 278 9.94 16.66 4.78
C LEU A 278 10.82 16.54 6.02
N ASN A 279 11.58 15.44 6.13
CA ASN A 279 12.42 15.17 7.29
C ASN A 279 13.91 15.12 6.91
N GLY A 280 14.69 16.12 7.32
CA GLY A 280 16.13 16.18 7.02
C GLY A 280 16.41 16.35 5.53
N ILE A 281 15.84 17.39 4.92
CA ILE A 281 15.94 17.68 3.48
C ILE A 281 16.74 18.97 3.25
N TYR A 282 18.07 18.90 3.23
CA TYR A 282 18.93 20.12 3.20
C TYR A 282 18.78 21.00 1.95
N PHE A 283 18.56 20.42 0.77
CA PHE A 283 18.65 21.13 -0.51
C PHE A 283 17.43 21.97 -0.85
N LEU A 284 16.34 21.82 -0.08
CA LEU A 284 15.15 22.65 -0.27
C LEU A 284 15.28 24.01 0.43
N ARG A 285 16.39 24.26 1.13
CA ARG A 285 16.64 25.55 1.79
C ARG A 285 16.53 26.66 0.75
N ASP A 286 15.80 27.71 1.07
CA ASP A 286 15.51 28.84 0.18
C ASP A 286 14.60 28.50 -1.04
N HIS A 287 14.08 27.27 -1.14
CA HIS A 287 13.21 26.82 -2.23
C HIS A 287 11.82 26.34 -1.77
N LEU A 288 11.49 26.44 -0.47
CA LEU A 288 10.17 26.00 0.03
C LEU A 288 9.01 26.80 -0.59
N GLU A 289 9.21 28.10 -0.81
CA GLU A 289 8.23 28.94 -1.49
C GLU A 289 7.91 28.41 -2.90
N GLU A 290 8.93 27.98 -3.66
CA GLU A 290 8.73 27.42 -4.99
C GLU A 290 7.95 26.10 -4.97
N VAL A 291 8.20 25.25 -3.96
CA VAL A 291 7.44 24.00 -3.74
C VAL A 291 5.97 24.33 -3.48
N PHE A 292 5.69 25.22 -2.53
CA PHE A 292 4.33 25.60 -2.15
C PHE A 292 3.57 26.27 -3.31
N ARG A 293 4.24 27.16 -4.05
CA ARG A 293 3.67 27.79 -5.24
C ARG A 293 3.32 26.80 -6.35
N CYS A 294 4.01 25.67 -6.42
CA CYS A 294 3.71 24.61 -7.38
C CYS A 294 2.52 23.74 -6.96
N LEU A 295 2.10 23.76 -5.70
CA LEU A 295 0.96 22.98 -5.23
C LEU A 295 -0.36 23.62 -5.70
N ARG A 296 -1.11 22.88 -6.51
CA ARG A 296 -2.40 23.35 -7.02
C ARG A 296 -3.50 23.36 -5.96
N ASN A 297 -3.45 22.39 -5.05
CA ASN A 297 -4.42 22.23 -3.98
C ASN A 297 -3.75 22.52 -2.64
N PRO A 298 -4.49 23.09 -1.68
CA PRO A 298 -3.95 23.37 -0.36
C PRO A 298 -3.67 22.09 0.41
N LEU A 299 -2.63 22.12 1.24
CA LEU A 299 -2.26 21.04 2.13
C LEU A 299 -3.13 21.06 3.38
N GLU A 300 -3.53 19.88 3.83
CA GLU A 300 -4.18 19.68 5.13
C GLU A 300 -3.14 19.46 6.23
N THR A 301 -2.02 18.82 5.89
CA THR A 301 -0.93 18.57 6.85
C THR A 301 0.44 18.85 6.26
N LEU A 302 1.27 19.56 7.02
CA LEU A 302 2.66 19.86 6.69
C LEU A 302 3.52 19.50 7.91
N SER A 303 4.51 18.64 7.69
CA SER A 303 5.51 18.31 8.70
C SER A 303 6.89 18.57 8.12
N ILE A 304 7.65 19.47 8.75
CA ILE A 304 9.03 19.77 8.38
C ILE A 304 9.89 19.56 9.62
N THR A 305 10.78 18.58 9.57
CA THR A 305 11.63 18.22 10.70
C THR A 305 13.11 18.13 10.34
N LEU A 306 13.99 18.35 11.32
CA LEU A 306 15.45 18.25 11.15
C LEU A 306 15.98 19.09 9.97
N TYR A 307 15.40 20.28 9.81
CA TYR A 307 15.60 21.16 8.67
C TYR A 307 16.21 22.48 9.13
N ARG A 308 17.15 23.04 8.34
CA ARG A 308 17.72 24.38 8.59
C ARG A 308 16.93 25.43 7.80
N LEU A 309 15.90 25.99 8.42
CA LEU A 309 15.10 27.05 7.79
C LEU A 309 15.96 28.31 7.65
N SER A 310 15.87 28.93 6.47
CA SER A 310 16.31 30.31 6.28
C SER A 310 15.19 31.31 6.62
N GLN A 311 15.53 32.60 6.62
CA GLN A 311 14.53 33.65 6.82
C GLN A 311 13.53 33.70 5.65
N SER A 312 13.98 33.50 4.42
CA SER A 312 13.11 33.43 3.23
C SER A 312 12.12 32.27 3.33
N ASP A 313 12.57 31.10 3.80
CA ASP A 313 11.72 29.95 4.04
C ASP A 313 10.61 30.25 5.06
N LEU A 314 10.89 31.01 6.12
CA LEU A 314 9.88 31.40 7.12
C LEU A 314 8.91 32.45 6.57
N ASN A 315 9.43 33.43 5.84
CA ASN A 315 8.64 34.53 5.31
C ASN A 315 7.62 34.08 4.25
N CYS A 316 7.82 32.90 3.63
CA CYS A 316 6.86 32.40 2.65
C CYS A 316 5.59 31.82 3.28
N PHE A 317 5.62 31.35 4.54
CA PHE A 317 4.47 30.67 5.16
C PHE A 317 3.17 31.50 5.16
N PRO A 318 3.18 32.79 5.58
CA PRO A 318 1.96 33.59 5.62
C PRO A 318 1.40 33.92 4.23
N CYS A 319 2.27 33.95 3.21
CA CYS A 319 1.92 34.39 1.85
C CYS A 319 1.46 33.22 0.95
N CYS A 320 1.65 31.96 1.38
CA CYS A 320 1.40 30.81 0.53
C CYS A 320 -0.06 30.33 0.58
N GLN A 321 -0.81 30.51 -0.51
CA GLN A 321 -2.20 30.03 -0.62
C GLN A 321 -2.36 28.52 -0.41
N SER A 322 -1.36 27.72 -0.78
CA SER A 322 -1.36 26.27 -0.57
C SER A 322 -1.32 25.87 0.91
N LEU A 323 -1.05 26.80 1.83
CA LEU A 323 -1.06 26.58 3.27
C LEU A 323 -2.32 27.14 3.95
N GLY A 324 -3.22 27.79 3.20
CA GLY A 324 -4.40 28.46 3.77
C GLY A 324 -5.45 27.52 4.39
N GLN A 325 -5.38 26.21 4.13
CA GLN A 325 -6.29 25.20 4.72
C GLN A 325 -5.56 24.20 5.64
N LEU A 326 -4.37 24.58 6.11
CA LEU A 326 -3.54 23.71 6.93
C LEU A 326 -4.20 23.46 8.29
N ARG A 327 -4.48 22.20 8.61
CA ARG A 327 -5.05 21.78 9.91
C ARG A 327 -3.97 21.34 10.89
N HIS A 328 -2.88 20.79 10.37
CA HIS A 328 -1.78 20.30 11.18
C HIS A 328 -0.44 20.78 10.64
N LEU A 329 0.28 21.54 11.46
CA LEU A 329 1.64 21.99 11.21
C LEU A 329 2.57 21.40 12.27
N ASP A 330 3.58 20.67 11.82
CA ASP A 330 4.61 20.10 12.69
C ASP A 330 5.99 20.60 12.26
N LEU A 331 6.58 21.44 13.11
CA LEU A 331 7.89 22.06 12.90
C LEU A 331 8.81 21.67 14.06
N ARG A 332 9.60 20.61 13.91
CA ARG A 332 10.46 20.05 14.99
C ARG A 332 11.93 19.94 14.59
N GLY A 333 12.82 20.17 15.56
CA GLY A 333 14.27 20.03 15.34
C GLY A 333 14.79 21.00 14.29
N LEU A 334 14.23 22.20 14.24
CA LEU A 334 14.67 23.26 13.33
C LEU A 334 15.91 23.94 13.91
N ALA A 335 16.91 24.15 13.07
CA ALA A 335 18.05 25.01 13.40
C ALA A 335 17.93 26.29 12.56
N PHE A 336 17.75 27.42 13.23
CA PHE A 336 17.65 28.72 12.57
C PHE A 336 19.04 29.19 12.11
N GLY A 337 19.16 29.71 10.89
CA GLY A 337 20.34 30.49 10.49
C GLY A 337 20.47 31.75 11.36
N SER A 338 21.67 32.35 11.40
CA SER A 338 21.91 33.59 12.15
C SER A 338 20.88 34.65 11.78
N TRP A 339 20.04 35.04 12.75
CA TRP A 339 19.04 36.08 12.60
C TRP A 339 19.74 37.42 12.48
N VAL A 340 19.63 38.10 11.34
CA VAL A 340 19.88 39.54 11.29
C VAL A 340 18.53 40.19 11.49
N CYS A 341 18.21 40.57 12.73
CA CYS A 341 17.09 41.46 13.00
C CYS A 341 17.38 42.79 12.31
N SER A 342 16.80 43.01 11.14
CA SER A 342 16.67 44.35 10.58
C SER A 342 15.41 44.95 11.20
N PRO A 343 15.49 45.99 12.05
CA PRO A 343 14.30 46.62 12.60
C PRO A 343 13.57 47.33 11.47
N ALA A 344 12.42 46.81 11.05
CA ALA A 344 11.47 47.58 10.27
C ALA A 344 10.72 48.51 11.23
N PRO A 345 10.70 49.84 11.00
CA PRO A 345 9.93 50.76 11.84
C PRO A 345 8.44 50.56 11.56
N TRP A 346 7.74 49.95 12.50
CA TRP A 346 6.29 50.01 12.55
C TRP A 346 5.91 51.45 12.82
N THR A 347 5.38 52.15 11.82
CA THR A 347 4.75 53.46 12.02
C THR A 347 3.30 53.19 12.41
N ILE A 348 2.92 53.69 13.59
CA ILE A 348 1.58 53.57 14.20
C ILE A 348 0.54 54.30 13.36
#